data_AF-L0R8R4-F1
#
_entry.id   AF-L0R8R4-F1
#
_cell.length_a   1.000
_cell.length_b   1.000
_cell.length_c   1.000
_cell.angle_alpha   90.00
_cell.angle_beta   90.00
_cell.angle_gamma   90.00
#
_symmetry.space_group_name_H-M   'P 1'
#
loop_
_entity.id
_entity.type
_entity.pdbx_description
1 polymer ?
#
loop_
_entity_poly.entity_id
_entity_poly.type
_entity_poly.pdbx_seq_one_letter_code
_entity_poly.pdbx_strand_id
1 'polypeptide(L)'
;MDNGYAQTIASDIMQMLESAKSSDLDVNSGFQNDAFTAEKFSFGYLFYPREMLLNIPNLPQSVRKKIKKSNILGLVDVEGKKVGIHLICSMTIGFDEVKTAEDIIAGINSKELMDFKEQIAGILQKDLVGNIDEKKTQQ
;
A
#
# COMPACT_ATOMS: atom_id res chain seq x y z
N MET A 1 -16.85 -4.17 -9.56
CA MET A 1 -15.45 -3.89 -9.22
C MET A 1 -14.87 -3.12 -10.37
N ASP A 2 -14.14 -2.05 -10.09
CA ASP A 2 -13.46 -1.28 -11.12
C ASP A 2 -12.17 -2.03 -11.49
N ASN A 3 -12.29 -3.06 -12.34
CA ASN A 3 -11.20 -3.98 -12.69
C ASN A 3 -9.95 -3.23 -13.20
N GLY A 4 -10.13 -2.05 -13.81
CA GLY A 4 -9.03 -1.20 -14.24
C GLY A 4 -8.15 -0.70 -13.08
N TYR A 5 -8.74 -0.30 -11.95
CA TYR A 5 -7.96 0.21 -10.83
C TYR A 5 -7.09 -0.88 -10.18
N ALA A 6 -7.64 -2.09 -10.01
CA ALA A 6 -6.88 -3.23 -9.49
C ALA A 6 -5.72 -3.61 -10.43
N GLN A 7 -5.92 -3.53 -11.74
CA GLN A 7 -4.86 -3.77 -12.74
C GLN A 7 -3.76 -2.72 -12.70
N THR A 8 -4.12 -1.43 -12.58
CA THR A 8 -3.14 -0.35 -12.44
C THR A 8 -2.29 -0.55 -11.19
N ILE A 9 -2.94 -0.77 -10.04
CA ILE A 9 -2.23 -0.97 -8.77
C ILE A 9 -1.36 -2.22 -8.80
N ALA A 10 -1.83 -3.32 -9.40
CA ALA A 10 -1.00 -4.52 -9.56
C ALA A 10 0.23 -4.27 -10.44
N SER A 11 0.07 -3.48 -11.51
CA SER A 11 1.19 -3.10 -12.39
C SER A 11 2.22 -2.23 -11.65
N ASP A 12 1.76 -1.23 -10.89
CA ASP A 12 2.64 -0.36 -10.10
C ASP A 12 3.40 -1.16 -9.04
N ILE A 13 2.71 -2.06 -8.33
CA ILE A 13 3.32 -2.97 -7.36
C ILE A 13 4.36 -3.87 -8.02
N MET A 14 4.07 -4.40 -9.22
CA MET A 14 5.02 -5.23 -9.96
C MET A 14 6.29 -4.44 -10.28
N GLN A 15 6.16 -3.21 -10.75
CA GLN A 15 7.31 -2.34 -11.05
C GLN A 15 8.13 -2.01 -9.78
N MET A 16 7.47 -1.76 -8.65
CA MET A 16 8.16 -1.56 -7.37
C MET A 16 8.96 -2.80 -6.96
N LEU A 17 8.37 -3.99 -7.14
CA LEU A 17 9.01 -5.25 -6.82
C LEU A 17 10.19 -5.55 -7.76
N GLU A 18 10.05 -5.31 -9.06
CA GLU A 18 11.14 -5.45 -10.04
C GLU A 18 12.28 -4.47 -9.76
N SER A 19 11.96 -3.24 -9.38
CA SER A 19 12.95 -2.23 -9.00
C SER A 19 13.72 -2.65 -7.75
N ALA A 20 13.01 -3.20 -6.75
CA ALA A 20 13.65 -3.71 -5.54
C ALA A 20 14.57 -4.91 -5.85
N LYS A 21 14.09 -5.88 -6.64
CA LYS A 21 14.89 -7.03 -7.09
C LYS A 21 16.16 -6.59 -7.85
N SER A 22 16.04 -5.57 -8.69
CA SER A 22 17.16 -5.05 -9.49
C SER A 22 18.18 -4.25 -8.66
N SER A 23 17.81 -3.85 -7.44
CA SER A 23 18.67 -3.09 -6.52
C SER A 23 19.41 -3.99 -5.51
N ASP A 24 19.50 -5.30 -5.79
CA ASP A 24 20.06 -6.33 -4.90
C ASP A 24 19.43 -6.34 -3.48
N LEU A 25 18.19 -5.85 -3.34
CA LEU A 25 17.44 -5.94 -2.09
C LEU A 25 16.92 -7.35 -1.91
N ASP A 26 17.08 -7.90 -0.71
CA ASP A 26 16.39 -9.13 -0.31
C ASP A 26 14.90 -8.81 -0.10
N VAL A 27 14.12 -8.93 -1.17
CA VAL A 27 12.68 -8.66 -1.17
C VAL A 27 11.89 -9.56 -0.21
N ASN A 28 12.42 -10.73 0.15
CA ASN A 28 11.79 -11.64 1.10
C ASN A 28 12.07 -11.26 2.56
N SER A 29 13.11 -10.47 2.82
CA SER A 29 13.32 -9.81 4.12
C SER A 29 12.39 -8.63 4.36
N GLY A 30 11.62 -8.24 3.34
CA GLY A 30 10.65 -7.16 3.36
C GLY A 30 11.23 -5.78 3.09
N PHE A 31 10.41 -4.89 2.53
CA PHE A 31 10.84 -3.54 2.15
C PHE A 31 9.67 -2.55 2.15
N GLN A 32 9.98 -1.26 2.05
CA GLN A 32 9.03 -0.17 1.95
C GLN A 32 9.25 0.59 0.65
N ASN A 33 8.16 1.08 0.06
CA ASN A 33 8.18 2.02 -1.05
C ASN A 33 7.24 3.19 -0.75
N ASP A 34 7.78 4.40 -0.76
CA ASP A 34 6.98 5.62 -0.59
C ASP A 34 6.50 6.08 -1.98
N ALA A 35 5.26 5.76 -2.32
CA ALA A 35 4.68 6.04 -3.63
C ALA A 35 4.46 7.54 -3.85
N PHE A 36 4.14 8.29 -2.79
CA PHE A 36 3.96 9.72 -2.84
C PHE A 36 4.25 10.36 -1.49
N THR A 37 4.94 11.50 -1.51
CA THR A 37 5.20 12.31 -0.32
C THR A 37 4.97 13.78 -0.65
N ALA A 38 4.14 14.43 0.17
CA ALA A 38 3.94 15.86 0.23
C ALA A 38 4.29 16.36 1.64
N GLU A 39 4.26 17.69 1.85
CA GLU A 39 4.63 18.32 3.13
C GLU A 39 3.80 17.81 4.31
N LYS A 40 2.49 17.63 4.10
CA LYS A 40 1.53 17.27 5.17
C LYS A 40 1.05 15.83 5.13
N PHE A 41 1.36 15.06 4.09
CA PHE A 41 0.90 13.68 3.98
C PHE A 41 1.79 12.85 3.05
N SER A 42 1.82 11.54 3.26
CA SER A 42 2.44 10.58 2.36
C SER A 42 1.59 9.32 2.27
N PHE A 43 1.75 8.59 1.18
CA PHE A 43 1.19 7.26 1.03
C PHE A 43 2.20 6.35 0.34
N GLY A 44 2.18 5.08 0.72
CA GLY A 44 3.18 4.11 0.27
C GLY A 44 2.74 2.68 0.54
N TYR A 45 3.68 1.77 0.33
CA TYR A 45 3.47 0.33 0.43
C TYR A 45 4.54 -0.31 1.31
N LEU A 46 4.12 -1.20 2.21
CA LEU A 46 5.01 -2.14 2.90
C LEU A 46 4.85 -3.53 2.31
N PHE A 47 5.96 -4.14 1.95
CA PHE A 47 6.06 -5.47 1.39
C PHE A 47 6.63 -6.39 2.46
N TYR A 48 5.78 -7.05 3.25
CA TYR A 48 6.23 -7.85 4.39
C TYR A 48 5.95 -9.35 4.20
N PRO A 49 6.93 -10.22 4.50
CA PRO A 49 6.69 -11.65 4.58
C PRO A 49 5.80 -11.96 5.78
N ARG A 50 5.16 -13.14 5.76
CA ARG A 50 4.29 -13.64 6.83
C ARG A 50 4.91 -13.48 8.21
N GLU A 51 6.15 -13.92 8.35
CA GLU A 51 6.85 -14.05 9.63
C GLU A 51 6.99 -12.69 10.31
N MET A 52 7.32 -11.66 9.53
CA MET A 52 7.48 -10.30 10.05
C MET A 52 6.15 -9.74 10.57
N LEU A 53 5.05 -9.95 9.85
CA LEU A 53 3.74 -9.48 10.29
C LEU A 53 3.22 -10.25 11.51
N LEU A 54 3.47 -11.55 11.60
CA LEU A 54 3.01 -12.35 12.73
C LEU A 54 3.73 -12.00 14.04
N ASN A 55 4.94 -11.44 13.94
CA ASN A 55 5.72 -10.93 15.07
C ASN A 55 5.21 -9.58 15.60
N ILE A 56 4.29 -8.91 14.90
CA ILE A 56 3.68 -7.67 15.41
C ILE A 56 2.83 -7.97 16.64
N PRO A 57 3.13 -7.34 17.80
CA PRO A 57 2.36 -7.54 19.01
C PRO A 57 0.92 -7.08 18.81
N ASN A 58 -0.03 -7.78 19.42
CA ASN A 58 -1.46 -7.45 19.37
C ASN A 58 -2.09 -7.39 17.97
N LEU A 59 -1.44 -7.94 16.94
CA LEU A 59 -2.06 -8.03 15.61
C LEU A 59 -3.41 -8.79 15.70
N PRO A 60 -4.53 -8.18 15.26
CA PRO A 60 -5.86 -8.79 15.40
C PRO A 60 -5.97 -10.16 14.74
N GLN A 61 -6.70 -11.10 15.36
CA GLN A 61 -6.88 -12.44 14.78
C GLN A 61 -7.51 -12.42 13.38
N SER A 62 -8.42 -11.48 13.13
CA SER A 62 -9.05 -11.28 11.82
C SER A 62 -8.03 -10.96 10.73
N VAL A 63 -6.97 -10.21 11.07
CA VAL A 63 -5.86 -9.88 10.16
C VAL A 63 -4.90 -11.07 10.05
N ARG A 64 -4.53 -11.70 11.19
CA ARG A 64 -3.66 -12.89 11.22
C ARG A 64 -4.13 -14.00 10.29
N LYS A 65 -5.44 -14.21 10.18
CA LYS A 65 -6.04 -15.24 9.29
C LYS A 65 -5.93 -14.90 7.79
N LYS A 66 -5.77 -13.62 7.43
CA LYS A 66 -5.68 -13.15 6.05
C LYS A 66 -4.23 -13.10 5.54
N ILE A 67 -3.26 -12.98 6.44
CA ILE A 67 -1.83 -12.96 6.10
C ILE A 67 -1.43 -14.28 5.43
N LYS A 68 -0.75 -14.18 4.29
CA LYS A 68 -0.17 -15.31 3.55
C LYS A 68 1.36 -15.16 3.49
N LYS A 69 2.04 -15.90 2.60
CA LYS A 69 3.51 -15.95 2.51
C LYS A 69 4.11 -14.56 2.27
N SER A 70 3.53 -13.80 1.35
CA SER A 70 3.91 -12.41 1.04
C SER A 70 2.70 -11.50 1.11
N ASN A 71 2.86 -10.31 1.68
CA ASN A 71 1.74 -9.42 2.00
C ASN A 71 2.11 -7.97 1.72
N ILE A 72 1.20 -7.24 1.09
CA ILE A 72 1.41 -5.84 0.73
C ILE A 72 0.40 -5.00 1.51
N LEU A 73 0.91 -4.08 2.31
CA LEU A 73 0.12 -3.13 3.10
C LEU A 73 0.19 -1.76 2.45
N GLY A 74 -0.96 -1.12 2.22
CA GLY A 74 -1.02 0.30 1.87
C GLY A 74 -0.95 1.14 3.14
N LEU A 75 -0.07 2.13 3.16
CA LEU A 75 0.11 3.06 4.26
C LEU A 75 -0.40 4.45 3.88
N VAL A 76 -1.03 5.10 4.85
CA VAL A 76 -1.42 6.51 4.75
C VAL A 76 -0.94 7.22 6.00
N ASP A 77 -0.09 8.22 5.78
CA ASP A 77 0.48 9.08 6.81
C ASP A 77 -0.02 10.53 6.58
N VAL A 78 -0.49 11.17 7.64
CA VAL A 78 -0.90 12.59 7.65
C VAL A 78 -0.26 13.26 8.85
N GLU A 79 0.44 14.38 8.63
CA GLU A 79 1.19 15.12 9.65
C GLU A 79 2.14 14.23 10.47
N GLY A 80 2.80 13.29 9.79
CA GLY A 80 3.72 12.33 10.40
C GLY A 80 3.05 11.23 11.23
N LYS A 81 1.73 11.10 11.19
CA LYS A 81 0.97 10.06 11.90
C LYS A 81 0.37 9.05 10.94
N LYS A 82 0.51 7.76 11.27
CA LYS A 82 -0.17 6.66 10.56
C LYS A 82 -1.66 6.72 10.82
N VAL A 83 -2.42 7.10 9.81
CA VAL A 83 -3.88 7.22 9.85
C VAL A 83 -4.58 6.11 9.06
N GLY A 84 -3.85 5.34 8.27
CA GLY A 84 -4.39 4.20 7.52
C GLY A 84 -3.33 3.12 7.31
N ILE A 85 -3.72 1.86 7.54
CA ILE A 85 -2.94 0.66 7.19
C ILE A 85 -3.94 -0.36 6.63
N HIS A 86 -3.77 -0.72 5.36
CA HIS A 86 -4.73 -1.57 4.63
C HIS A 86 -4.03 -2.80 4.07
N LEU A 87 -4.57 -3.99 4.27
CA LEU A 87 -4.01 -5.22 3.68
C LEU A 87 -4.46 -5.36 2.23
N ILE A 88 -3.71 -4.72 1.33
CA ILE A 88 -4.03 -4.58 -0.10
C ILE A 88 -3.90 -5.91 -0.84
N CYS A 89 -2.87 -6.69 -0.55
CA CYS A 89 -2.61 -7.95 -1.23
C CYS A 89 -2.02 -9.00 -0.28
N SER A 90 -2.38 -10.27 -0.49
CA SER A 90 -1.80 -11.41 0.21
C SER A 90 -1.66 -12.61 -0.73
N MET A 91 -0.43 -13.06 -0.92
CA MET A 91 -0.03 -14.10 -1.88
C MET A 91 0.55 -15.34 -1.17
N THR A 92 0.32 -16.52 -1.73
CA THR A 92 0.86 -17.79 -1.21
C THR A 92 2.31 -18.06 -1.60
N ILE A 93 2.87 -17.24 -2.49
CA ILE A 93 4.26 -17.31 -2.98
C ILE A 93 5.13 -16.22 -2.35
N GLY A 94 6.45 -16.40 -2.38
CA GLY A 94 7.45 -15.40 -1.97
C GLY A 94 7.47 -14.19 -2.92
N PHE A 95 8.04 -13.07 -2.48
CA PHE A 95 8.18 -11.88 -3.33
C PHE A 95 9.17 -12.13 -4.48
N ASP A 96 10.19 -12.95 -4.25
CA ASP A 96 11.13 -13.43 -5.27
C ASP A 96 10.42 -14.26 -6.36
N GLU A 97 9.40 -15.03 -5.98
CA GLU A 97 8.67 -15.95 -6.87
C GLU A 97 7.61 -15.26 -7.75
N VAL A 98 7.22 -14.02 -7.45
CA VAL A 98 6.25 -13.24 -8.27
C VAL A 98 6.86 -12.93 -9.64
N LYS A 99 6.14 -13.29 -10.72
CA LYS A 99 6.60 -13.13 -12.10
C LYS A 99 5.78 -12.16 -12.92
N THR A 100 4.49 -12.00 -12.62
CA THR A 100 3.61 -11.11 -13.39
C THR A 100 2.65 -10.32 -12.51
N ALA A 101 2.04 -9.28 -13.08
CA ALA A 101 1.00 -8.51 -12.39
C ALA A 101 -0.24 -9.37 -12.08
N GLU A 102 -0.53 -10.41 -12.86
CA GLU A 102 -1.63 -11.34 -12.61
C GLU A 102 -1.46 -12.12 -11.29
N ASP A 103 -0.22 -12.47 -10.92
CA ASP A 103 0.08 -13.09 -9.61
C ASP A 103 -0.36 -12.17 -8.46
N ILE A 104 -0.15 -10.86 -8.63
CA ILE A 104 -0.54 -9.83 -7.66
C ILE A 104 -2.07 -9.65 -7.67
N ILE A 105 -2.70 -9.55 -8.85
CA ILE A 105 -4.15 -9.38 -9.00
C ILE A 105 -4.90 -10.48 -8.26
N ALA A 106 -4.45 -11.74 -8.37
CA ALA A 106 -5.09 -12.88 -7.70
C ALA A 106 -5.00 -12.79 -6.15
N GLY A 107 -4.03 -12.04 -5.63
CA GLY A 107 -3.83 -11.81 -4.20
C GLY A 107 -4.53 -10.55 -3.67
N ILE A 108 -5.06 -9.68 -4.54
CA ILE A 108 -5.67 -8.40 -4.13
C ILE A 108 -6.91 -8.63 -3.26
N ASN A 109 -6.94 -7.92 -2.14
CA ASN A 109 -8.14 -7.75 -1.33
C ASN A 109 -8.89 -6.50 -1.81
N SER A 110 -9.87 -6.70 -2.69
CA SER A 110 -10.57 -5.58 -3.33
C SER A 110 -11.25 -4.63 -2.34
N LYS A 111 -11.70 -5.11 -1.19
CA LYS A 111 -12.32 -4.24 -0.18
C LYS A 111 -11.30 -3.27 0.40
N GLU A 112 -10.18 -3.80 0.90
CA GLU A 112 -9.12 -2.98 1.51
C GLU A 112 -8.48 -2.05 0.48
N LEU A 113 -8.37 -2.49 -0.78
CA LEU A 113 -7.88 -1.64 -1.87
C LEU A 113 -8.81 -0.45 -2.13
N MET A 114 -10.13 -0.66 -2.10
CA MET A 114 -11.09 0.43 -2.25
C MET A 114 -11.11 1.35 -1.04
N ASP A 115 -11.06 0.81 0.18
CA ASP A 115 -10.96 1.62 1.40
C ASP A 115 -9.70 2.52 1.37
N PHE A 116 -8.56 1.96 0.94
CA PHE A 116 -7.31 2.71 0.76
C PHE A 116 -7.44 3.82 -0.30
N LYS A 117 -8.02 3.51 -1.46
CA LYS A 117 -8.30 4.49 -2.52
C LYS A 117 -9.17 5.65 -2.02
N GLU A 118 -10.26 5.32 -1.32
CA GLU A 118 -11.20 6.30 -0.77
C GLU A 118 -10.53 7.18 0.28
N GLN A 119 -9.69 6.60 1.15
CA GLN A 119 -8.94 7.36 2.14
C GLN A 119 -7.95 8.34 1.50
N ILE A 120 -7.19 7.90 0.48
CA ILE A 120 -6.29 8.79 -0.28
C ILE A 120 -7.10 9.90 -0.95
N ALA A 121 -8.18 9.56 -1.66
CA ALA A 121 -9.02 10.54 -2.35
C ALA A 121 -9.58 11.59 -1.38
N GLY A 122 -10.02 11.17 -0.20
CA GLY A 122 -10.53 12.07 0.84
C GLY A 122 -9.46 13.01 1.40
N ILE A 123 -8.19 12.56 1.51
CA ILE A 123 -7.08 13.42 1.92
C ILE A 123 -6.73 14.43 0.81
N LEU A 124 -6.59 13.96 -0.42
CA LEU A 124 -6.28 14.82 -1.57
C LEU A 124 -7.37 15.89 -1.79
N GLN A 125 -8.64 15.52 -1.66
CA GLN A 125 -9.74 16.48 -1.77
C GLN A 125 -9.69 17.55 -0.67
N LYS A 126 -9.39 17.17 0.57
CA LYS A 126 -9.26 18.12 1.69
C LYS A 126 -8.07 19.05 1.49
N ASP A 127 -6.95 18.55 1.02
CA ASP A 127 -5.77 19.35 0.72
C ASP A 127 -6.04 20.35 -0.41
N LEU A 128 -6.69 19.91 -1.49
CA LEU A 128 -7.12 20.80 -2.59
C LEU A 128 -8.06 21.90 -2.11
N VAL A 129 -9.06 21.57 -1.30
CA VAL A 129 -10.02 22.57 -0.77
C VAL A 129 -9.34 23.52 0.23
N GLY A 130 -8.52 23.00 1.14
CA GLY A 130 -7.77 23.83 2.10
C GLY A 130 -6.81 24.80 1.41
N ASN A 131 -6.13 24.36 0.34
CA ASN A 131 -5.27 25.21 -0.48
C ASN A 131 -6.06 26.27 -1.28
N ILE A 132 -7.34 26.03 -1.61
CA ILE A 132 -8.21 27.02 -2.27
C ILE A 132 -8.66 28.10 -1.27
N ASP A 133 -9.00 27.72 -0.04
CA ASP A 133 -9.46 28.65 1.00
C ASP A 133 -8.31 29.53 1.53
N GLU A 134 -7.09 29.00 1.66
CA GLU A 134 -5.90 29.78 2.01
C GLU A 134 -5.58 30.86 0.96
N LYS A 135 -5.81 30.58 -0.34
CA LYS A 135 -5.59 31.55 -1.42
C LYS A 135 -6.64 32.66 -1.49
N LYS A 136 -7.86 32.45 -0.98
CA LYS A 136 -8.92 33.48 -0.99
C LYS A 136 -8.81 34.49 0.14
N THR A 137 -8.06 34.18 1.20
CA THR A 137 -7.92 35.05 2.38
C THR A 137 -6.73 35.99 2.29
N GLN A 138 -5.94 35.92 1.21
CA GLN A 138 -4.78 36.77 0.95
C GLN A 138 -5.01 37.85 -0.13
N GLN A 139 -6.27 38.22 -0.42
CA GLN A 139 -6.61 39.35 -1.30
C GLN A 139 -7.32 40.47 -0.54
#